data_AF-A0A392NJD8-F1
#
_entry.id   AF-A0A392NJD8-F1
#
_cell.length_a   1.000
_cell.length_b   1.000
_cell.length_c   1.000
_cell.angle_alpha   90.00
_cell.angle_beta   90.00
_cell.angle_gamma   90.00
#
_symmetry.space_group_name_H-M   'P 1'
#
loop_
_entity.id
_entity.type
_entity.pdbx_description
1 polymer ?
#
loop_
_entity_poly.entity_id
_entity_poly.type
_entity_poly.pdbx_seq_one_letter_code
_entity_poly.pdbx_strand_id
1 'polypeptide(L)'
;MKSLFSVAMIRMLPKLSTLEMSEVTQLEEVFKGGNTITNDVAIGLVNLSKIELQKLPSFADICKGFKLQTPKIKHLDIVECPSISPSLREIQ
;
A
#
# COMPACT_ATOMS: atom_id res chain seq x y z
N MET A 1 6.82 -13.13 -5.90
CA MET A 1 5.82 -12.24 -6.55
C MET A 1 6.04 -10.84 -6.03
N LYS A 2 6.31 -9.86 -6.90
CA LYS A 2 6.68 -8.49 -6.49
C LYS A 2 5.48 -7.58 -6.24
N SER A 3 4.36 -7.83 -6.92
CA SER A 3 3.14 -7.05 -6.80
C SER A 3 1.92 -7.97 -6.86
N LEU A 4 0.84 -7.66 -6.13
CA LEU A 4 -0.37 -8.50 -6.06
C LEU A 4 -1.43 -8.12 -7.10
N PHE A 5 -1.69 -6.82 -7.25
CA PHE A 5 -2.81 -6.31 -8.05
C PHE A 5 -2.36 -5.25 -9.04
N SER A 6 -3.12 -5.05 -10.11
CA SER A 6 -3.01 -3.85 -10.92
C SER A 6 -3.68 -2.69 -10.18
N VAL A 7 -3.11 -1.49 -10.30
CA VAL A 7 -3.73 -0.26 -9.80
C VAL A 7 -5.16 -0.03 -10.33
N ALA A 8 -5.48 -0.55 -11.52
CA ALA A 8 -6.82 -0.50 -12.10
C ALA A 8 -7.87 -1.21 -11.22
N MET A 9 -7.46 -2.21 -10.42
CA MET A 9 -8.33 -2.98 -9.55
C MET A 9 -8.82 -2.21 -8.33
N ILE A 10 -8.19 -1.08 -7.97
CA ILE A 10 -8.61 -0.27 -6.83
C ILE A 10 -10.06 0.21 -6.98
N ARG A 11 -10.48 0.52 -8.21
CA ARG A 11 -11.87 0.88 -8.52
C ARG A 11 -12.86 -0.26 -8.27
N MET A 12 -12.39 -1.51 -8.29
CA MET A 12 -13.17 -2.72 -8.01
C MET A 12 -13.17 -3.09 -6.53
N LEU A 13 -12.44 -2.36 -5.70
CA LEU A 13 -12.30 -2.58 -4.26
C LEU A 13 -12.90 -1.44 -3.43
N PRO A 14 -14.14 -0.96 -3.72
CA PRO A 14 -14.70 0.20 -3.05
C PRO A 14 -14.93 -0.02 -1.54
N LYS A 15 -14.96 -1.27 -1.09
CA LYS A 15 -15.18 -1.65 0.32
C LYS A 15 -13.92 -2.12 1.03
N LEU A 16 -12.73 -2.04 0.41
CA LEU A 16 -11.49 -2.47 1.05
C LEU A 16 -11.22 -1.61 2.29
N SER A 17 -11.29 -2.24 3.46
CA SER A 17 -11.16 -1.58 4.76
C SER A 17 -9.91 -1.96 5.54
N THR A 18 -9.27 -3.08 5.16
CA THR A 18 -8.12 -3.65 5.85
C THR A 18 -7.10 -4.14 4.83
N LEU A 19 -5.82 -3.83 5.07
CA LEU A 19 -4.67 -4.49 4.45
C LEU A 19 -3.85 -5.14 5.55
N GLU A 20 -3.68 -6.45 5.47
CA GLU A 20 -2.92 -7.24 6.44
C GLU A 20 -1.99 -8.19 5.68
N MET A 21 -0.69 -8.10 5.95
CA MET A 21 0.32 -8.90 5.28
C MET A 21 1.44 -9.24 6.25
N SER A 22 1.81 -10.51 6.30
CA SER A 22 2.84 -11.04 7.20
C SER A 22 3.77 -12.00 6.49
N GLU A 23 5.07 -11.93 6.78
CA GLU A 23 6.07 -12.96 6.40
C GLU A 23 6.24 -13.17 4.89
N VAL A 24 6.00 -12.11 4.09
CA VAL A 24 6.17 -12.14 2.64
C VAL A 24 7.51 -11.51 2.24
N THR A 25 8.42 -12.32 1.72
CA THR A 25 9.81 -11.90 1.47
C THR A 25 10.03 -11.18 0.13
N GLN A 26 9.20 -11.43 -0.87
CA GLN A 26 9.39 -10.92 -2.24
C GLN A 26 8.46 -9.77 -2.62
N LEU A 27 7.48 -9.44 -1.78
CA LEU A 27 6.49 -8.43 -2.10
C LEU A 27 7.11 -7.05 -1.97
N GLU A 28 7.06 -6.26 -3.04
CA GLU A 28 7.54 -4.88 -3.09
C GLU A 28 6.38 -3.88 -3.00
N GLU A 29 5.24 -4.21 -3.59
CA GLU A 29 4.05 -3.35 -3.58
C GLU A 29 2.72 -4.12 -3.60
N VAL A 30 1.64 -3.52 -3.10
CA VAL A 30 0.30 -4.16 -3.21
C VAL A 30 -0.27 -3.98 -4.62
N PHE A 31 -0.31 -2.73 -5.09
CA PHE A 31 -0.86 -2.34 -6.38
C PHE A 31 0.23 -1.79 -7.28
N LYS A 32 0.44 -2.48 -8.39
CA LYS A 32 1.36 -2.08 -9.44
C LYS A 32 0.76 -1.03 -10.36
N GLY A 33 1.45 0.09 -10.48
CA GLY A 33 1.23 1.08 -11.53
C GLY A 33 1.56 0.57 -12.92
N GLY A 34 0.84 1.05 -13.93
CA GLY A 34 1.32 0.97 -15.32
C GLY A 34 2.64 1.73 -15.51
N ASN A 35 3.25 1.63 -16.70
CA ASN A 35 4.57 2.21 -16.98
C ASN A 35 4.61 3.76 -16.89
N THR A 36 3.47 4.43 -16.77
CA THR A 36 3.36 5.87 -16.56
C THR A 36 3.37 6.21 -15.08
N ILE A 37 4.58 6.39 -14.52
CA ILE A 37 4.77 7.00 -13.21
C ILE A 37 4.38 8.47 -13.34
N THR A 38 3.29 8.86 -12.69
CA THR A 38 2.89 10.24 -12.55
C THR A 38 2.66 10.48 -11.07
N ASN A 39 3.68 10.98 -10.39
CA ASN A 39 3.64 11.25 -8.94
C ASN A 39 2.53 12.24 -8.54
N ASP A 40 1.91 12.91 -9.51
CA ASP A 40 0.78 13.81 -9.34
C ASP A 40 -0.59 13.11 -9.27
N VAL A 41 -0.66 11.81 -9.59
CA VAL A 41 -1.92 11.07 -9.55
C VAL A 41 -2.14 10.49 -8.15
N ALA A 42 -3.16 11.02 -7.48
CA ALA A 42 -3.63 10.50 -6.20
C ALA A 42 -4.56 9.31 -6.42
N ILE A 43 -4.43 8.29 -5.56
CA ILE A 43 -5.30 7.12 -5.57
C ILE A 43 -5.94 6.92 -4.21
N GLY A 44 -7.27 6.89 -4.21
CA GLY A 44 -8.07 6.79 -3.00
C GLY A 44 -8.42 5.35 -2.64
N LEU A 45 -7.85 4.84 -1.55
CA LEU A 45 -8.41 3.72 -0.79
C LEU A 45 -9.27 4.30 0.34
N VAL A 46 -10.37 4.95 -0.04
CA VAL A 46 -11.16 5.84 0.83
C VAL A 46 -11.79 5.18 2.05
N ASN A 47 -11.94 3.86 2.02
CA ASN A 47 -12.50 3.08 3.14
C ASN A 47 -11.45 2.31 3.93
N LEU A 48 -10.18 2.38 3.53
CA LEU A 48 -9.09 1.73 4.25
C LEU A 48 -8.93 2.39 5.62
N SER A 49 -9.06 1.58 6.64
CA SER A 49 -9.07 1.99 8.04
C SER A 49 -8.00 1.32 8.88
N LYS A 50 -7.45 0.22 8.38
CA LYS A 50 -6.47 -0.61 9.06
C LYS A 50 -5.38 -1.06 8.09
N ILE A 51 -4.12 -0.87 8.46
CA ILE A 51 -2.94 -1.40 7.79
C ILE A 51 -2.09 -2.11 8.85
N GLU A 52 -1.81 -3.40 8.64
CA GLU A 52 -0.89 -4.20 9.45
C GLU A 52 0.13 -4.89 8.54
N LEU A 53 1.40 -4.53 8.71
CA LEU A 53 2.52 -5.01 7.91
C LEU A 53 3.57 -5.62 8.84
N GLN A 54 3.85 -6.90 8.69
CA GLN A 54 4.78 -7.61 9.58
C GLN A 54 5.80 -8.44 8.81
N LYS A 55 7.08 -8.26 9.11
CA LYS A 55 8.19 -9.08 8.56
C LYS A 55 8.17 -9.12 7.03
N LEU A 56 8.12 -7.95 6.40
CA LEU A 56 8.09 -7.77 4.95
C LEU A 56 9.41 -7.13 4.48
N PRO A 57 10.49 -7.90 4.28
CA PRO A 57 11.83 -7.35 4.04
C PRO A 57 11.96 -6.55 2.75
N SER A 58 11.20 -6.91 1.70
CA SER A 58 11.24 -6.24 0.40
C SER A 58 10.12 -5.22 0.18
N PHE A 59 9.19 -5.08 1.13
CA PHE A 59 8.00 -4.25 0.94
C PHE A 59 8.34 -2.77 1.00
N ALA A 60 8.04 -2.07 -0.09
CA ALA A 60 8.37 -0.67 -0.27
C ALA A 60 7.15 0.24 -0.13
N ASP A 61 6.04 -0.10 -0.78
CA ASP A 61 4.86 0.78 -0.81
C ASP A 61 3.54 0.03 -1.04
N ILE A 62 2.38 0.64 -0.76
CA ILE A 62 1.08 0.08 -1.14
C ILE A 62 0.84 0.30 -2.64
N CYS A 63 1.14 1.49 -3.16
CA CYS A 63 0.96 1.87 -4.56
C CYS A 63 2.18 2.68 -5.04
N LYS A 64 3.24 2.01 -5.52
CA LYS A 64 4.47 2.70 -5.89
C LYS A 64 4.21 3.71 -7.02
N GLY A 65 4.70 4.94 -6.86
CA GLY A 65 4.56 6.00 -7.85
C GLY A 65 3.20 6.73 -7.85
N PHE A 66 2.34 6.47 -6.86
CA PHE A 66 1.08 7.19 -6.66
C PHE A 66 0.98 7.72 -5.25
N LYS A 67 0.32 8.87 -5.08
CA LYS A 67 0.00 9.37 -3.74
C LYS A 67 -1.21 8.63 -3.19
N LEU A 68 -0.99 7.77 -2.21
CA LEU A 68 -2.07 7.05 -1.54
C LEU A 68 -2.90 8.02 -0.67
N GLN A 69 -4.22 8.00 -0.83
CA GLN A 69 -5.16 8.74 0.01
C GLN A 69 -6.06 7.78 0.79
N THR A 70 -5.93 7.80 2.12
CA THR A 70 -6.64 6.93 3.06
C THR A 70 -7.21 7.75 4.22
N PRO A 71 -8.21 8.61 3.97
CA PRO A 71 -8.72 9.56 4.97
C PRO A 71 -9.40 8.92 6.18
N LYS A 72 -9.65 7.60 6.15
CA LYS A 72 -10.29 6.85 7.24
C LYS A 72 -9.31 5.96 8.01
N ILE A 73 -8.01 6.10 7.80
CA ILE A 73 -7.00 5.33 8.53
C ILE A 73 -7.15 5.60 10.03
N LYS A 74 -7.20 4.53 10.81
CA LYS A 74 -7.30 4.57 12.28
C LYS A 74 -6.23 3.74 12.95
N HIS A 75 -5.73 2.73 12.25
CA HIS A 75 -4.74 1.82 12.75
C HIS A 75 -3.67 1.58 11.68
N LEU A 76 -2.43 1.84 12.06
CA LEU A 76 -1.24 1.59 11.25
C LEU A 76 -0.22 0.91 12.15
N ASP A 77 0.09 -0.35 11.86
CA ASP A 77 1.15 -1.11 12.51
C ASP A 77 2.13 -1.64 11.45
N ILE A 78 3.41 -1.35 11.65
CA ILE A 78 4.49 -1.70 10.73
C ILE A 78 5.65 -2.23 11.55
N VAL A 79 5.88 -3.54 11.46
CA VAL A 79 6.89 -4.25 12.25
C VAL A 79 7.82 -4.99 11.30
N GLU A 80 9.13 -4.81 11.46
CA GLU A 80 10.15 -5.53 10.68
C GLU A 80 9.99 -5.38 9.15
N CYS A 81 9.67 -4.16 8.69
CA CYS A 81 9.61 -3.79 7.26
C CYS A 81 10.73 -2.78 6.92
N PRO A 82 11.98 -3.23 6.69
CA PRO A 82 13.14 -2.35 6.51
C PRO A 82 13.12 -1.52 5.22
N SER A 83 12.47 -2.02 4.16
CA SER A 83 12.45 -1.36 2.84
C SER A 83 11.30 -0.37 2.64
N ILE A 84 10.49 -0.15 3.68
CA ILE A 84 9.24 0.62 3.56
C ILE A 84 9.50 2.11 3.33
N SER A 85 8.71 2.72 2.45
CA SER A 85 8.76 4.16 2.18
C SER A 85 8.38 4.98 3.42
N PRO A 86 9.10 6.09 3.71
CA PRO A 86 8.74 7.01 4.79
C PRO A 86 7.31 7.55 4.68
N SER A 87 6.83 7.78 3.45
CA SER A 87 5.49 8.32 3.18
C SER A 87 4.37 7.46 3.75
N LEU A 88 4.55 6.15 3.88
CA LEU A 88 3.54 5.25 4.48
C LEU A 88 3.46 5.38 6.00
N ARG A 89 4.58 5.72 6.65
CA ARG A 89 4.61 5.94 8.11
C ARG A 89 3.97 7.28 8.50
N GLU A 90 3.92 8.22 7.56
CA GLU A 90 3.36 9.56 7.71
C GLU A 90 1.85 9.64 7.41
N ILE A 91 1.19 8.51 7.13
CA ILE A 91 -0.25 8.47 6.83
C ILE A 91 -1.12 8.71 8.09
N GLN A 92 -0.51 8.78 9.28
CA GLN A 92 -1.20 9.08 10.55
C GLN A 92 -1.61 10.55 10.68
#